data_AF-A0A3P6QX17-F1
#
_entry.id   AF-A0A3P6QX17-F1
#
_cell.length_a   1.000
_cell.length_b   1.000
_cell.length_c   1.000
_cell.angle_alpha   90.00
_cell.angle_beta   90.00
_cell.angle_gamma   90.00
#
_symmetry.space_group_name_H-M   'P 1'
#
loop_
_entity.id
_entity.type
_entity.pdbx_description
1 polymer ?
#
loop_
_entity_poly.entity_id
_entity_poly.type
_entity_poly.pdbx_seq_one_letter_code
_entity_poly.pdbx_strand_id
1 'polypeptide(L)'
;MTDKEFRQQALVPLTDATHGGEDVGVYATGPFSHLFHRNIDNTYLAHVMKWSLCLPPYQTEVHCSGADHCWSSVSLLLFFLSLTQLY
;
A
#
# COMPACT_ATOMS: atom_id res chain seq x y z
N MET A 1 -25.36 -30.90 -13.55
CA MET A 1 -24.02 -30.49 -13.07
C MET A 1 -24.03 -30.23 -11.57
N THR A 2 -24.36 -31.22 -10.74
CA THR A 2 -24.42 -31.09 -9.27
C THR A 2 -23.49 -32.07 -8.56
N ASP A 3 -22.82 -32.93 -9.31
CA ASP A 3 -21.77 -33.81 -8.80
C ASP A 3 -20.50 -32.99 -8.55
N LYS A 4 -19.90 -33.15 -7.38
CA LYS A 4 -18.68 -32.44 -6.95
C LYS A 4 -17.43 -32.98 -7.65
N GLU A 5 -17.45 -34.24 -8.07
CA GLU A 5 -16.30 -34.90 -8.69
C GLU A 5 -16.28 -34.75 -10.22
N PHE A 6 -17.31 -34.13 -10.81
CA PHE A 6 -17.37 -33.92 -12.24
C PHE A 6 -16.30 -32.93 -12.72
N ARG A 7 -15.43 -33.38 -13.63
CA ARG A 7 -14.42 -32.56 -14.30
C ARG A 7 -14.92 -32.11 -15.66
N GLN A 8 -14.89 -30.80 -15.92
CA GLN A 8 -15.26 -30.24 -17.22
C GLN A 8 -14.30 -30.74 -18.32
N GLN A 9 -14.79 -30.80 -19.56
CA GLN A 9 -14.01 -31.25 -20.71
C GLN A 9 -12.83 -30.29 -20.97
N ALA A 10 -11.68 -30.86 -21.34
CA ALA A 10 -10.49 -30.13 -21.75
C ALA A 10 -10.13 -30.47 -23.21
N LEU A 11 -9.50 -29.54 -23.91
CA LEU A 11 -9.01 -29.76 -25.28
C LEU A 11 -7.82 -30.72 -25.33
N VAL A 12 -6.92 -30.63 -24.34
CA VAL A 12 -5.71 -31.45 -24.23
C VAL A 12 -5.75 -32.24 -22.92
N PRO A 13 -5.58 -33.57 -22.94
CA PRO A 13 -5.58 -34.38 -21.73
C PRO A 13 -4.28 -34.19 -20.95
N LEU A 14 -4.39 -33.66 -19.74
CA LEU A 14 -3.30 -33.52 -18.78
C LEU A 14 -3.75 -34.11 -17.43
N THR A 15 -2.80 -34.53 -16.59
CA THR A 15 -3.10 -34.95 -15.21
C THR A 15 -3.72 -33.79 -14.44
N ASP A 16 -3.15 -32.60 -14.66
CA ASP A 16 -3.47 -31.34 -14.02
C ASP A 16 -3.59 -30.23 -15.07
N ALA A 17 -4.57 -29.34 -14.90
CA ALA A 17 -4.71 -28.18 -15.76
C ALA A 17 -3.50 -27.25 -15.60
N THR A 18 -3.00 -26.70 -16.70
CA THR A 18 -1.98 -25.65 -16.64
C THR A 18 -2.62 -24.32 -16.24
N HIS A 19 -1.80 -23.42 -15.66
CA HIS A 19 -2.26 -22.08 -15.34
C HIS A 19 -2.41 -21.24 -16.62
N GLY A 20 -3.40 -20.36 -16.59
CA GLY A 20 -3.56 -19.30 -17.59
C GLY A 20 -2.54 -18.18 -17.39
N GLY A 21 -2.22 -17.47 -18.47
CA GLY A 21 -1.30 -16.34 -18.50
C GLY A 21 -2.01 -15.00 -18.71
N GLU A 22 -3.32 -14.97 -18.51
CA GLU A 22 -4.15 -13.76 -18.61
C GLU A 22 -3.93 -12.80 -17.43
N ASP A 23 -4.26 -11.54 -17.66
CA ASP A 23 -4.26 -10.52 -16.60
C ASP A 23 -5.29 -10.87 -15.51
N VAL A 24 -4.93 -10.63 -14.25
CA VAL A 24 -5.81 -10.83 -13.08
C VAL A 24 -6.25 -9.49 -12.48
N GLY A 25 -7.45 -9.46 -11.91
CA GLY A 25 -8.00 -8.28 -11.27
C GLY A 25 -7.34 -7.95 -9.93
N VAL A 26 -7.08 -6.66 -9.69
CA VAL A 26 -6.61 -6.13 -8.40
C VAL A 26 -7.70 -5.24 -7.80
N TYR A 27 -8.03 -5.46 -6.54
CA TYR A 27 -9.00 -4.65 -5.78
C TYR A 27 -8.31 -4.07 -4.54
N ALA A 28 -8.46 -2.77 -4.33
CA ALA A 28 -7.83 -2.06 -3.23
C ALA A 28 -8.81 -1.15 -2.49
N THR A 29 -8.63 -1.02 -1.18
CA THR A 29 -9.37 -0.10 -0.30
C THR A 29 -8.44 0.48 0.75
N GLY A 30 -8.74 1.70 1.22
CA GLY A 30 -7.90 2.41 2.19
C GLY A 30 -6.95 3.45 1.57
N PRO A 31 -5.92 3.89 2.32
CA PRO A 31 -4.98 4.92 1.88
C PRO A 31 -4.36 4.56 0.52
N PHE A 32 -4.34 5.53 -0.39
CA PHE A 32 -3.77 5.39 -1.73
C PHE A 32 -4.38 4.30 -2.63
N SER A 33 -5.55 3.74 -2.27
CA SER A 33 -6.28 2.76 -3.11
C SER A 33 -6.55 3.24 -4.54
N HIS A 34 -6.70 4.55 -4.74
CA HIS A 34 -6.88 5.17 -6.06
C HIS A 34 -5.68 4.97 -7.02
N LEU A 35 -4.52 4.52 -6.54
CA LEU A 35 -3.38 4.18 -7.39
C LEU A 35 -3.61 2.90 -8.20
N PHE A 36 -4.56 2.05 -7.80
CA PHE A 36 -4.92 0.81 -8.51
C PHE A 36 -6.09 1.03 -9.48
N HIS A 37 -5.84 1.76 -10.58
CA HIS A 37 -6.90 2.19 -11.51
C HIS A 37 -6.64 1.86 -12.99
N ARG A 38 -5.56 1.13 -13.30
CA ARG A 38 -5.15 0.77 -14.67
C ARG A 38 -4.65 -0.67 -14.72
N ASN A 39 -4.42 -1.17 -15.93
CA ASN A 39 -3.54 -2.31 -16.12
C ASN A 39 -2.13 -1.95 -15.63
N ILE A 40 -1.55 -2.84 -14.84
CA ILE A 40 -0.28 -2.65 -14.16
C ILE A 40 0.49 -3.95 -14.22
N ASP A 41 1.81 -3.86 -14.25
CA ASP A 41 2.65 -5.04 -14.10
C ASP A 41 2.49 -5.65 -12.70
N ASN A 42 2.63 -6.97 -12.57
CA ASN A 42 2.52 -7.65 -11.28
C ASN A 42 3.51 -7.11 -10.22
N THR A 43 4.67 -6.58 -10.64
CA THR A 43 5.67 -5.96 -9.75
C THR A 43 5.22 -4.60 -9.20
N TYR A 44 4.36 -3.87 -9.92
CA TYR A 44 3.84 -2.57 -9.51
C TYR A 44 3.11 -2.66 -8.18
N LEU A 45 2.40 -3.77 -7.93
CA LEU A 45 1.68 -4.01 -6.67
C LEU A 45 2.62 -3.89 -5.46
N ALA A 46 3.78 -4.54 -5.52
CA ALA A 46 4.77 -4.48 -4.44
C ALA A 46 5.32 -3.06 -4.25
N HIS A 47 5.60 -2.35 -5.35
CA HIS A 47 6.12 -0.98 -5.28
C HIS A 47 5.10 0.00 -4.70
N VAL A 48 3.83 -0.07 -5.11
CA VAL A 48 2.79 0.82 -4.59
C VAL A 48 2.47 0.53 -3.13
N MET A 49 2.44 -0.74 -2.72
CA MET A 49 2.30 -1.09 -1.29
C MET A 49 3.45 -0.49 -0.48
N LYS A 50 4.68 -0.62 -0.97
CA LYS A 50 5.89 -0.09 -0.33
C LYS A 50 5.88 1.44 -0.23
N TRP A 51 5.49 2.11 -1.32
CA TRP A 51 5.35 3.57 -1.39
C TRP A 51 4.27 4.06 -0.42
N SER A 52 3.12 3.40 -0.39
CA SER A 52 1.99 3.74 0.49
C SER A 52 2.33 3.59 1.98
N LEU A 53 3.22 2.66 2.31
CA LEU A 53 3.68 2.37 3.68
C LEU A 53 4.99 3.07 4.05
N CYS A 54 5.54 3.93 3.17
CA CYS A 54 6.80 4.63 3.43
C CYS A 54 7.98 3.69 3.72
N LEU A 55 8.04 2.56 2.99
CA LEU A 55 9.09 1.56 3.11
C LEU A 55 10.21 1.80 2.07
N PRO A 56 11.48 1.39 2.32
CA PRO A 56 12.62 1.67 1.43
C PRO A 56 12.40 1.21 0.01
N PRO A 57 12.56 2.00 -1.07
CA PRO A 57 13.29 3.25 -1.12
C PRO A 57 12.41 4.51 -1.04
N TYR A 58 11.16 4.40 -0.60
CA TYR A 58 10.16 5.47 -0.67
C TYR A 58 9.96 6.23 0.65
N GLN A 59 10.92 6.18 1.58
CA GLN A 59 10.71 6.81 2.90
C GLN A 59 10.75 8.34 2.84
N THR A 60 11.34 8.91 1.79
CA THR A 60 11.50 10.35 1.61
C THR A 60 10.39 10.97 0.77
N GLU A 61 9.32 10.21 0.48
CA GLU A 61 8.19 10.71 -0.28
C GLU A 61 7.39 11.73 0.55
N VAL A 62 6.73 12.67 -0.14
CA VAL A 62 6.08 13.83 0.50
C VAL A 62 4.97 13.44 1.48
N HIS A 63 4.31 12.30 1.29
CA HIS A 63 3.27 11.81 2.20
C HIS A 63 3.83 11.04 3.40
N CYS A 64 5.15 10.80 3.44
CA CYS A 64 5.83 10.06 4.51
C CYS A 64 6.40 10.96 5.61
N SER A 65 6.58 12.25 5.36
CA SER A 65 7.20 13.24 6.26
C SER A 65 6.25 13.80 7.33
N GLY A 66 5.42 12.94 7.93
CA GLY A 66 4.47 13.32 8.97
C GLY A 66 5.06 13.64 10.36
N ALA A 67 6.38 13.71 10.51
CA ALA A 67 7.04 13.79 11.82
C ALA A 67 7.93 15.03 12.06
N ASP A 68 7.95 16.04 11.17
CA ASP A 68 8.89 17.16 11.36
C ASP A 68 8.37 18.32 12.24
N HIS A 69 7.12 18.30 12.73
CA HIS A 69 6.65 19.36 13.63
C HIS A 69 5.65 18.90 14.69
N CYS A 70 6.14 18.58 15.90
CA CYS A 70 5.30 18.56 17.11
C CYS A 70 5.82 19.47 18.24
N TRP A 71 7.00 20.08 18.07
CA TRP A 71 7.41 21.18 18.95
C TRP A 71 8.17 22.23 18.14
N SER A 72 7.48 23.32 17.78
CA SER A 72 8.19 24.51 17.31
C SER A 72 9.06 25.02 18.47
N SER A 73 10.31 25.37 18.18
CA SER A 73 11.25 25.97 19.16
C SER A 73 10.64 27.19 19.86
N VAL A 74 9.68 27.87 19.20
CA VAL A 74 8.91 28.99 19.73
C VAL A 74 8.05 28.59 20.93
N SER A 75 7.44 27.41 20.92
CA SER A 75 6.58 26.95 22.01
C SER A 75 7.37 26.62 23.28
N LEU A 76 8.63 26.18 23.15
CA LEU A 76 9.55 25.99 24.28
C LEU A 76 10.03 27.33 24.85
N LEU A 77 10.37 28.29 23.98
CA LEU A 77 10.75 29.65 24.37
C LEU A 77 9.64 30.38 25.13
N LEU A 78 8.39 30.29 24.65
CA LEU A 78 7.24 30.89 25.33
C LEU A 78 6.96 30.24 26.69
N PHE A 79 7.18 28.93 26.82
CA PHE A 79 7.08 28.24 28.10
C PHE A 79 8.10 28.77 29.11
N PHE A 80 9.38 28.91 28.72
CA PHE A 80 10.41 29.48 29.59
C PHE A 80 10.17 30.96 29.94
N LEU A 81 9.70 31.78 28.99
CA LEU A 81 9.33 33.18 29.22
C LEU A 81 8.16 33.31 30.23
N SER A 82 7.19 32.41 30.17
CA SER A 82 6.06 32.41 31.13
C SER A 82 6.48 32.00 32.55
N LEU A 83 7.44 31.08 32.69
CA LEU A 83 8.02 30.70 33.99
C LEU A 83 8.83 31.84 34.63
N THR A 84 9.53 32.65 33.83
CA THR A 84 10.27 33.81 34.33
C THR A 84 9.37 34.97 34.78
N GLN A 85 8.09 34.98 34.42
CA GLN A 85 7.11 35.98 34.90
C GLN A 85 6.38 35.53 36.18
N LEU A 86 6.61 34.31 36.66
CA LEU A 86 6.02 33.74 37.87
C LEU A 86 7.02 33.69 39.05
N TYR A 87 8.18 34.32 38.91
CA TYR A 87 9.19 34.58 39.96
C TYR A 87 9.47 36.08 40.01
#